data_AF-A0A7S3HEN9-F1
#
_entry.id   AF-A0A7S3HEN9-F1
#
_cell.length_a   1.000
_cell.length_b   1.000
_cell.length_c   1.000
_cell.angle_alpha   90.00
_cell.angle_beta   90.00
_cell.angle_gamma   90.00
#
_symmetry.space_group_name_H-M   'P 1'
#
loop_
_entity.id
_entity.type
_entity.pdbx_description
1 polymer ?
#
loop_
_entity_poly.entity_id
_entity_poly.type
_entity_poly.pdbx_seq_one_letter_code
_entity_poly.pdbx_strand_id
1 'polypeptide(L)'
;IGNLIGAVIFALLVHYCDMNTGLTADLARKIVYKKCSKDFLKTFIKGIGCNWLVCMAVFLSGQAQDMTGKMVGIWFPISCFVAIGFEHIPANMFVLTMG
;
A
#
# COMPACT_ATOMS: atom_id res chain seq x y z
N ILE A 1 0.76 -3.84 -14.59
CA ILE A 1 1.61 -2.91 -15.36
C ILE A 1 1.18 -1.46 -15.15
N GLY A 2 -0.08 -1.08 -15.43
CA GLY A 2 -0.58 0.29 -15.18
C GLY A 2 -0.31 0.81 -13.76
N ASN A 3 -0.59 0.00 -12.73
CA ASN A 3 -0.29 0.36 -11.32
C ASN A 3 1.20 0.66 -11.08
N LEU A 4 2.10 -0.09 -11.71
CA LEU A 4 3.54 0.10 -11.56
C LEU A 4 3.98 1.41 -12.24
N ILE A 5 3.50 1.65 -13.46
CA ILE A 5 3.79 2.90 -14.20
C ILE A 5 3.29 4.10 -13.39
N GLY A 6 2.07 4.04 -12.87
CA GLY A 6 1.52 5.09 -12.01
C GLY A 6 2.34 5.32 -10.75
N ALA A 7 2.78 4.25 -10.08
CA ALA A 7 3.65 4.34 -8.90
C ALA A 7 5.00 5.03 -9.21
N VAL A 8 5.64 4.66 -10.32
CA VAL A 8 6.90 5.28 -10.77
C VAL A 8 6.70 6.76 -11.10
N ILE A 9 5.67 7.10 -11.87
CA ILE A 9 5.36 8.50 -12.21
C ILE A 9 5.14 9.32 -10.94
N PHE A 10 4.36 8.78 -9.99
CA PHE A 10 4.09 9.49 -8.75
C PHE A 10 5.35 9.65 -7.89
N ALA A 11 6.22 8.63 -7.81
CA ALA A 11 7.52 8.75 -7.13
C ALA A 11 8.41 9.82 -7.76
N LEU A 12 8.43 9.94 -9.09
CA LEU A 12 9.15 11.01 -9.80
C LEU A 12 8.61 12.41 -9.48
N LEU A 13 7.28 12.57 -9.39
CA LEU A 13 6.67 13.84 -8.99
C LEU A 13 7.04 14.23 -7.55
N VAL A 14 7.01 13.27 -6.63
CA VAL A 14 7.43 13.48 -5.23
C VAL A 14 8.91 13.91 -5.17
N HIS A 15 9.76 13.33 -6.01
CA HIS A 15 11.17 13.70 -6.08
C HIS A 15 11.38 15.09 -6.69
N TYR A 16 10.63 15.43 -7.75
CA TYR A 16 10.66 16.75 -8.39
C TYR A 16 10.21 17.87 -7.44
N CYS A 17 9.31 17.58 -6.50
CA CYS A 17 8.85 18.53 -5.48
C CYS A 17 9.72 18.55 -4.21
N ASP A 18 10.89 17.92 -4.19
CA ASP A 18 11.80 17.81 -3.03
C ASP A 18 11.16 17.22 -1.76
N MET A 19 10.04 16.49 -1.89
CA MET A 19 9.27 15.96 -0.77
C MET A 19 9.90 14.70 -0.14
N ASN A 20 10.81 14.04 -0.87
CA ASN A 20 11.54 12.86 -0.40
C ASN A 20 13.02 13.21 -0.09
N THR A 21 13.21 14.15 0.84
CA THR A 21 14.54 14.63 1.27
C THR A 21 14.73 14.45 2.78
N GLY A 22 15.98 14.49 3.24
CA GLY A 22 16.34 14.38 4.67
C GLY A 22 15.73 13.15 5.37
N LEU A 23 15.04 13.39 6.49
CA LEU A 23 14.42 12.35 7.31
C LEU A 23 13.42 11.49 6.54
N THR A 24 12.64 12.07 5.62
CA THR A 24 11.63 11.34 4.85
C THR A 24 12.29 10.29 3.94
N ALA A 25 13.39 10.67 3.29
CA ALA A 25 14.17 9.76 2.45
C ALA A 25 14.80 8.62 3.27
N ASP A 26 15.33 8.92 4.46
CA ASP A 26 15.91 7.91 5.33
C ASP A 26 14.87 6.92 5.85
N LEU A 27 13.66 7.40 6.16
CA LEU A 27 12.53 6.54 6.55
C LEU A 27 12.08 5.66 5.37
N ALA A 28 11.98 6.22 4.17
CA ALA A 28 11.64 5.45 2.96
C ALA A 28 12.63 4.30 2.72
N ARG A 29 13.94 4.59 2.72
CA ARG A 29 15.00 3.57 2.59
C ARG A 29 14.90 2.50 3.67
N LYS A 30 14.73 2.89 4.95
CA LYS A 30 14.56 1.93 6.06
C LYS A 30 13.38 0.98 5.84
N ILE A 31 12.26 1.50 5.33
CA ILE A 31 11.08 0.68 5.03
C ILE A 31 11.38 -0.30 3.90
N VAL A 32 12.05 0.16 2.83
CA VAL A 32 12.46 -0.69 1.70
C VAL A 32 13.37 -1.82 2.16
N TYR A 33 14.46 -1.52 2.88
CA TYR A 33 15.35 -2.54 3.43
C TYR A 33 14.60 -3.55 4.31
N LYS A 34 13.72 -3.08 5.18
CA LYS A 34 12.90 -3.97 6.04
C LYS A 34 11.95 -4.86 5.23
N LYS A 35 11.46 -4.41 4.08
CA LYS A 35 10.56 -5.19 3.21
C LYS A 35 11.34 -6.21 2.35
N CYS A 36 12.47 -5.81 1.79
CA CYS A 36 13.29 -6.66 0.93
C CYS A 36 14.01 -7.79 1.70
N SER A 37 14.28 -7.62 2.99
CA SER A 37 14.94 -8.64 3.82
C SER A 37 13.98 -9.67 4.45
N LYS A 38 12.69 -9.69 4.07
CA LYS A 38 11.71 -10.64 4.62
C LYS A 38 11.77 -11.99 3.91
N ASP A 39 11.54 -13.03 4.69
CA ASP A 39 11.35 -14.38 4.17
C ASP A 39 10.16 -14.44 3.18
N PHE A 40 10.36 -15.18 2.08
CA PHE A 40 9.39 -15.26 0.98
C PHE A 40 8.06 -15.84 1.44
N LEU A 41 8.06 -16.95 2.18
CA LEU A 41 6.83 -17.62 2.59
C LEU A 41 6.02 -16.75 3.57
N LYS A 42 6.71 -16.07 4.50
CA LYS A 42 6.07 -15.10 5.39
C LYS A 42 5.44 -13.94 4.61
N THR A 43 6.13 -13.44 3.60
CA THR A 43 5.64 -12.35 2.74
C THR A 43 4.46 -12.78 1.89
N PHE A 44 4.49 -14.01 1.36
CA PHE A 44 3.40 -14.59 0.59
C PHE A 44 2.11 -14.72 1.41
N ILE A 45 2.19 -15.29 2.62
CA ILE A 45 1.02 -15.41 3.53
C ILE A 45 0.46 -14.04 3.89
N LYS A 46 1.32 -13.05 4.16
CA LYS A 46 0.90 -11.65 4.39
C LYS A 46 0.18 -11.05 3.17
N GLY A 47 0.57 -11.42 1.96
CA GLY A 47 -0.10 -11.01 0.73
C GLY A 47 -1.51 -11.59 0.60
N ILE A 48 -1.71 -12.86 0.99
CA ILE A 48 -3.03 -13.50 0.98
C ILE A 48 -3.99 -12.74 1.91
N GLY A 49 -3.57 -12.51 3.16
CA GLY A 49 -4.38 -11.76 4.14
C GLY A 49 -4.67 -10.33 3.70
N CYS A 50 -3.69 -9.67 3.05
CA CYS A 50 -3.90 -8.35 2.47
C CYS A 50 -5.02 -8.37 1.43
N ASN A 51 -4.95 -9.26 0.45
CA ASN A 51 -5.88 -9.26 -0.67
C ASN A 51 -7.28 -9.67 -0.23
N TRP A 52 -7.41 -10.53 0.78
CA TRP A 52 -8.71 -10.86 1.37
C TRP A 52 -9.41 -9.62 1.93
N LEU A 53 -8.70 -8.79 2.70
CA LEU A 53 -9.24 -7.54 3.25
C LEU A 53 -9.53 -6.50 2.15
N VAL A 54 -8.70 -6.40 1.12
CA VAL A 54 -8.94 -5.50 -0.02
C VAL A 54 -10.19 -5.93 -0.79
N CYS A 55 -10.34 -7.22 -1.10
CA CYS A 55 -11.55 -7.73 -1.76
C CYS A 55 -12.80 -7.54 -0.89
N MET A 56 -12.68 -7.70 0.43
CA MET A 56 -13.77 -7.41 1.37
C MET A 56 -14.15 -5.92 1.34
N ALA A 57 -13.19 -5.01 1.28
CA ALA A 57 -13.43 -3.56 1.15
C ALA A 57 -14.26 -3.24 -0.10
N VAL A 58 -13.88 -3.83 -1.24
CA VAL A 58 -14.60 -3.66 -2.51
C VAL A 58 -16.00 -4.27 -2.43
N PHE A 59 -16.14 -5.45 -1.83
CA PHE A 59 -17.44 -6.09 -1.63
C PHE A 59 -18.38 -5.23 -0.76
N LEU A 60 -17.92 -4.76 0.40
CA LEU A 60 -18.72 -3.91 1.30
C LEU A 60 -19.13 -2.60 0.62
N SER A 61 -18.20 -1.98 -0.11
CA SER A 61 -18.50 -0.77 -0.90
C SER A 61 -19.53 -1.03 -2.00
N GLY A 62 -19.47 -2.20 -2.66
CA GLY A 62 -20.44 -2.60 -3.67
C GLY A 62 -21.86 -2.82 -3.12
N GLN A 63 -22.00 -3.13 -1.83
CA GLN A 63 -23.32 -3.33 -1.19
C GLN A 63 -23.96 -2.01 -0.72
N ALA A 64 -23.16 -1.00 -0.41
CA ALA A 64 -23.65 0.28 0.09
C ALA A 64 -24.35 1.12 -1.01
N GLN A 65 -25.49 1.74 -0.66
CA GLN A 65 -26.29 2.57 -1.57
C GLN A 65 -25.94 4.06 -1.48
N ASP A 66 -25.37 4.49 -0.36
CA ASP A 66 -24.95 5.86 -0.11
C ASP A 66 -23.42 6.01 -0.07
N MET A 67 -22.94 7.24 -0.24
CA MET A 67 -21.51 7.52 -0.26
C MET A 67 -20.83 7.20 1.08
N THR A 68 -21.49 7.52 2.19
CA THR A 68 -20.93 7.32 3.52
C THR A 68 -20.71 5.82 3.79
N GLY A 69 -21.69 4.98 3.47
CA GLY A 69 -21.57 3.53 3.57
C GLY A 69 -20.41 2.97 2.74
N LYS A 70 -20.20 3.49 1.53
CA LYS A 70 -19.05 3.11 0.67
C LYS A 70 -17.72 3.48 1.31
N MET A 71 -17.60 4.72 1.81
CA MET A 71 -16.37 5.20 2.45
C MET A 71 -16.05 4.37 3.69
N VAL A 72 -17.05 4.12 4.55
CA VAL A 72 -16.89 3.33 5.77
C VAL A 72 -16.53 1.87 5.46
N GLY A 73 -17.21 1.26 4.48
CA GLY A 73 -16.95 -0.11 4.03
C GLY A 73 -15.54 -0.31 3.47
N ILE A 74 -14.93 0.74 2.92
CA ILE A 74 -13.54 0.74 2.45
C ILE A 74 -12.56 1.02 3.60
N TRP A 75 -12.86 2.00 4.44
CA TRP A 75 -11.92 2.53 5.43
C TRP A 75 -11.50 1.48 6.46
N PHE A 76 -12.45 0.70 6.99
CA PHE A 76 -12.16 -0.27 8.05
C PHE A 76 -11.26 -1.42 7.57
N PRO A 77 -11.55 -2.15 6.47
CA PRO A 77 -10.68 -3.23 6.02
C PRO A 77 -9.29 -2.75 5.59
N ILE A 78 -9.20 -1.57 4.95
CA ILE A 78 -7.91 -1.00 4.54
C ILE A 78 -7.06 -0.64 5.77
N SER A 79 -7.64 0.07 6.74
CA SER A 79 -6.93 0.45 7.97
C SER A 79 -6.48 -0.79 8.76
N CYS A 80 -7.31 -1.84 8.78
CA CYS A 80 -6.99 -3.11 9.44
C CYS A 80 -5.75 -3.79 8.83
N PHE A 81 -5.68 -3.97 7.50
CA PHE A 81 -4.53 -4.65 6.91
C PHE A 81 -3.22 -3.85 7.08
N VAL A 82 -3.32 -2.51 7.05
CA VAL A 82 -2.18 -1.62 7.29
C VAL A 82 -1.70 -1.74 8.73
N ALA A 83 -2.61 -1.72 9.71
CA ALA A 83 -2.28 -1.86 11.12
C ALA A 83 -1.66 -3.22 11.47
N ILE A 84 -2.16 -4.32 10.89
CA ILE A 84 -1.60 -5.67 11.06
C ILE A 84 -0.23 -5.79 10.37
N GLY A 85 0.05 -4.95 9.38
CA GLY A 85 1.29 -4.98 8.60
C GLY A 85 1.31 -6.08 7.56
N PHE A 86 0.18 -6.31 6.89
CA PHE A 86 0.10 -7.12 5.67
C PHE A 86 0.81 -6.44 4.49
N GLU A 87 1.08 -7.22 3.44
CA GLU A 87 1.87 -6.77 2.29
C GLU A 87 0.98 -6.60 1.06
N HIS A 88 0.83 -5.36 0.61
CA HIS A 88 0.02 -5.02 -0.55
C HIS A 88 0.92 -4.69 -1.74
N ILE A 89 0.87 -5.50 -2.81
CA ILE A 89 1.79 -5.35 -3.96
C ILE A 89 1.71 -3.93 -4.58
N PRO A 90 0.54 -3.37 -4.94
CA PRO A 90 0.45 -2.03 -5.51
C PRO A 90 1.00 -0.93 -4.59
N ALA A 91 0.77 -1.01 -3.27
CA ALA A 91 1.33 -0.04 -2.33
C ALA A 91 2.86 -0.19 -2.24
N ASN A 92 3.35 -1.43 -2.27
CA ASN A 92 4.78 -1.71 -2.25
C ASN A 92 5.48 -1.23 -3.53
N MET A 93 4.82 -1.21 -4.69
CA MET A 93 5.39 -0.63 -5.91
C MET A 93 5.79 0.83 -5.72
N PHE A 94 4.98 1.62 -5.02
CA PHE A 94 5.31 3.01 -4.69
C PHE A 94 6.43 3.11 -3.64
N VAL A 95 6.34 2.33 -2.56
CA VAL A 95 7.36 2.36 -1.50
C VAL A 95 8.75 1.97 -2.03
N LEU A 96 8.82 0.98 -2.91
CA LEU A 96 10.07 0.51 -3.52
C LEU A 96 10.62 1.45 -4.59
N THR A 97 9.78 2.30 -5.19
CA THR A 97 10.23 3.31 -6.17
C THR A 97 10.59 4.63 -5.50
N MET A 98 10.09 4.88 -4.29
CA MET A 98 10.44 6.03 -3.47
C MET A 98 11.73 5.85 -2.66
N GLY A 99 11.97 4.68 -2.07
CA GLY A 99 13.11 4.42 -1.18
C GLY A 99 14.29 3.82 -1.92
#